data_AF-A0A0R0DGT1-F1
#
_entry.id   AF-A0A0R0DGT1-F1
#
_cell.length_a   1.000
_cell.length_b   1.000
_cell.length_c   1.000
_cell.angle_alpha   90.00
_cell.angle_beta   90.00
_cell.angle_gamma   90.00
#
_symmetry.space_group_name_H-M   'P 1'
#
loop_
_entity.id
_entity.type
_entity.pdbx_description
1 polymer ?
#
loop_
_entity_poly.entity_id
_entity_poly.type
_entity_poly.pdbx_seq_one_letter_code
_entity_poly.pdbx_strand_id
1 'polypeptide(L)'
;MSDTALAPAPLTEATTVSLPPVASLLDDHAPPDAVLGQGDAPELDPEQDGPEGGIADEGEPQWGQWRLPAVTIPDNLRLQTAVARLVVQKQRIDAIVREGQLDGLWPVSWLGLDGRSIDLSAFVQSVLPFIPENGQGQVAAGRVNLKYTLGDDSRWGRSQVARPRALAERLGADERAITGKPDLAEVSLISPLGLCVPTQGKSRVGFLRQMGAASMAARVTALAYPSPSQLALYAVAPGGHSQVWCVLDQRQLRRLEAHWLSVPLLNGYGVAEPKPWPESWPPVEAVAQALAECRGKGVPEVDLAALSQRLTREALGMRWVSTNLLQMRNWVPRWRFFLSSFIGLPVLFLLLAMLALPRAIEAAAVAAILGFAGGAVAALAVPWVIARQRDVN
;
A
#
# COMPACT_ATOMS: atom_id res chain seq x y z
N MET A 1 -32.60 -32.08 -42.41
CA MET A 1 -31.47 -32.67 -43.15
C MET A 1 -30.63 -31.49 -43.62
N SER A 2 -29.54 -31.09 -42.98
CA SER A 2 -28.54 -31.89 -42.28
C SER A 2 -27.99 -31.13 -41.06
N ASP A 3 -27.94 -31.85 -39.94
CA ASP A 3 -27.18 -31.49 -38.74
C ASP A 3 -25.69 -31.53 -39.03
N THR A 4 -24.93 -30.57 -38.53
CA THR A 4 -23.49 -30.68 -38.33
C THR A 4 -23.19 -30.19 -36.93
N ALA A 5 -23.06 -31.15 -36.01
CA ALA A 5 -22.71 -30.94 -34.62
C ALA A 5 -21.25 -30.46 -34.52
N LEU A 6 -21.06 -29.25 -34.00
CA LEU A 6 -19.74 -28.72 -33.64
C LEU A 6 -19.44 -29.10 -32.18
N ALA A 7 -18.36 -29.84 -31.98
CA ALA A 7 -17.89 -30.30 -30.68
C ALA A 7 -17.49 -29.13 -29.75
N PRO A 8 -17.67 -29.27 -28.42
CA PRO A 8 -17.28 -28.24 -27.45
C PRO A 8 -15.75 -28.21 -27.27
N ALA A 9 -15.18 -27.01 -27.32
CA ALA A 9 -13.77 -26.73 -27.03
C ALA A 9 -13.47 -26.93 -25.53
N PRO A 10 -12.26 -27.41 -25.17
CA PRO A 10 -11.92 -27.72 -23.78
C PRO A 10 -11.64 -26.44 -22.97
N LEU A 11 -12.06 -26.48 -21.70
CA LEU A 11 -11.79 -25.50 -20.66
C LEU A 11 -10.28 -25.37 -20.43
N THR A 12 -9.74 -24.16 -20.59
CA THR A 12 -8.34 -23.85 -20.29
C THR A 12 -8.17 -23.77 -18.77
N GLU A 13 -7.53 -24.79 -18.21
CA GLU A 13 -7.12 -24.84 -16.80
C GLU A 13 -6.13 -23.71 -16.48
N ALA A 14 -6.34 -23.07 -15.32
CA ALA A 14 -5.45 -22.07 -14.76
C ALA A 14 -4.08 -22.69 -14.47
N THR A 15 -3.04 -22.22 -15.17
CA THR A 15 -1.66 -22.62 -14.91
C THR A 15 -1.17 -21.98 -13.62
N THR A 16 -1.18 -22.75 -12.54
CA THR A 16 -0.52 -22.41 -11.27
C THR A 16 1.00 -22.51 -11.44
N VAL A 17 1.68 -21.38 -11.29
CA VAL A 17 3.15 -21.26 -11.29
C VAL A 17 3.69 -21.82 -9.97
N SER A 18 4.66 -22.74 -10.03
CA SER A 18 5.27 -23.39 -8.87
C SER A 18 6.75 -23.07 -8.78
N LEU A 19 7.24 -22.67 -7.59
CA LEU A 19 8.66 -22.57 -7.28
C LEU A 19 9.19 -23.96 -6.87
N PRO A 20 10.45 -24.34 -7.22
CA PRO A 20 10.99 -25.64 -6.86
C PRO A 20 11.19 -25.78 -5.34
N PRO A 21 10.93 -26.96 -4.73
CA PRO A 21 11.07 -27.18 -3.30
C PRO A 21 12.53 -27.32 -2.86
N VAL A 22 12.87 -26.64 -1.76
CA VAL A 22 14.18 -26.70 -1.08
C VAL A 22 14.19 -27.90 -0.14
N ALA A 23 14.54 -29.08 -0.65
CA ALA A 23 14.87 -30.22 0.19
C ALA A 23 15.80 -31.17 -0.56
N SER A 24 17.08 -30.81 -0.64
CA SER A 24 18.22 -31.73 -0.84
C SER A 24 19.50 -30.91 -0.75
N LEU A 25 20.16 -30.96 0.41
CA LEU A 25 21.60 -30.76 0.68
C LEU A 25 21.77 -30.27 2.13
N LEU A 26 21.45 -31.18 3.05
CA LEU A 26 22.06 -31.27 4.37
C LEU A 26 22.88 -32.57 4.38
N ASP A 27 23.95 -32.56 5.19
CA ASP A 27 25.05 -33.52 5.33
C ASP A 27 26.21 -33.22 4.33
N ASP A 28 27.42 -32.83 4.76
CA ASP A 28 28.22 -33.45 5.80
C ASP A 28 29.38 -32.53 6.30
N HIS A 29 29.81 -32.83 7.53
CA HIS A 29 31.05 -32.46 8.25
C HIS A 29 31.19 -31.12 9.02
N ALA A 30 31.34 -31.30 10.33
CA ALA A 30 32.03 -30.46 11.32
C ALA A 30 32.97 -31.38 12.15
N PRO A 31 33.79 -30.88 13.11
CA PRO A 31 34.88 -29.89 13.07
C PRO A 31 36.18 -30.50 13.73
N PRO A 32 37.22 -29.78 14.24
CA PRO A 32 37.12 -28.96 15.48
C PRO A 32 38.05 -27.71 15.63
N ASP A 33 37.69 -26.86 16.61
CA ASP A 33 38.50 -26.00 17.52
C ASP A 33 39.43 -24.90 16.95
N ALA A 34 39.59 -23.68 17.51
CA ALA A 34 39.06 -23.00 18.69
C ALA A 34 39.47 -21.50 18.64
N VAL A 35 38.94 -20.74 19.61
CA VAL A 35 39.48 -19.52 20.26
C VAL A 35 38.69 -18.21 20.05
N LEU A 36 38.36 -17.67 21.22
CA LEU A 36 37.58 -16.50 21.62
C LEU A 36 38.22 -15.18 21.18
N GLY A 37 37.38 -14.17 20.91
CA GLY A 37 37.82 -12.79 20.72
C GLY A 37 36.65 -11.83 20.66
N GLN A 38 36.46 -11.10 21.73
CA GLN A 38 35.39 -10.16 22.02
C GLN A 38 35.74 -8.75 21.54
N GLY A 39 34.73 -8.00 21.11
CA GLY A 39 34.76 -6.53 21.17
C GLY A 39 35.14 -5.78 19.90
N ASP A 40 34.33 -4.75 19.66
CA ASP A 40 34.63 -3.49 18.98
C ASP A 40 34.52 -3.39 17.46
N ALA A 41 33.53 -2.57 17.08
CA ALA A 41 33.43 -1.91 15.80
C ALA A 41 34.64 -1.00 15.58
N PRO A 42 35.28 -0.97 14.40
CA PRO A 42 36.27 0.04 14.10
C PRO A 42 35.58 1.23 13.42
N GLU A 43 35.57 2.32 14.18
CA GLU A 43 35.55 3.71 13.75
C GLU A 43 36.69 3.94 12.73
N LEU A 44 36.39 4.67 11.65
CA LEU A 44 37.34 4.98 10.57
C LEU A 44 38.02 6.33 10.87
N ASP A 45 39.31 6.31 11.21
CA ASP A 45 40.16 7.51 11.15
C ASP A 45 40.91 7.58 9.80
N PRO A 46 41.01 8.76 9.17
CA PRO A 46 41.70 8.96 7.91
C PRO A 46 43.13 9.51 8.10
N GLU A 47 43.93 9.37 7.02
CA GLU A 47 45.21 10.04 6.72
C GLU A 47 46.50 9.49 7.36
N GLN A 48 47.32 8.83 6.53
CA GLN A 48 48.59 9.41 6.07
C GLN A 48 49.18 8.69 4.83
N ASP A 49 49.56 9.52 3.87
CA ASP A 49 50.13 9.30 2.53
C ASP A 49 51.45 8.49 2.50
N GLY A 50 51.90 7.83 1.43
CA GLY A 50 51.56 7.82 0.00
C GLY A 50 52.52 6.83 -0.72
N PRO A 51 52.90 7.06 -1.99
CA PRO A 51 52.14 6.81 -3.21
C PRO A 51 52.71 5.59 -3.97
N GLU A 52 51.87 4.63 -4.36
CA GLU A 52 52.19 3.73 -5.47
C GLU A 52 51.08 3.76 -6.51
N GLY A 53 51.49 4.26 -7.69
CA GLY A 53 51.15 3.78 -9.02
C GLY A 53 49.75 3.20 -9.21
N GLY A 54 48.92 3.97 -9.91
CA GLY A 54 47.59 3.57 -10.32
C GLY A 54 47.50 2.17 -10.91
N ILE A 55 46.46 1.47 -10.47
CA ILE A 55 45.68 0.67 -11.38
C ILE A 55 44.30 1.30 -11.30
N ALA A 56 44.00 2.16 -12.28
CA ALA A 56 42.63 2.28 -12.70
C ALA A 56 42.19 0.84 -12.99
N ASP A 57 41.42 0.30 -12.06
CA ASP A 57 40.71 -0.95 -12.25
C ASP A 57 39.87 -0.67 -13.51
N GLU A 58 40.32 -1.14 -14.68
CA GLU A 58 39.76 -0.84 -16.01
C GLU A 58 39.05 -2.06 -16.65
N GLY A 59 39.18 -3.27 -16.09
CA GLY A 59 38.43 -4.47 -16.52
C GLY A 59 36.91 -4.46 -16.23
N GLU A 60 36.14 -5.49 -16.56
CA GLU A 60 34.78 -5.62 -16.02
C GLU A 60 34.83 -6.30 -14.63
N PRO A 61 33.91 -6.01 -13.68
CA PRO A 61 33.80 -6.78 -12.46
C PRO A 61 33.63 -8.27 -12.76
N GLN A 62 34.34 -9.13 -12.03
CA GLN A 62 34.29 -10.57 -12.26
C GLN A 62 33.02 -11.13 -11.62
N TRP A 63 31.96 -11.23 -12.41
CA TRP A 63 30.74 -11.89 -11.99
C TRP A 63 31.02 -13.40 -11.83
N GLY A 64 31.20 -13.85 -10.58
CA GLY A 64 31.49 -15.25 -10.27
C GLY A 64 30.39 -16.22 -10.74
N GLN A 65 30.67 -17.53 -10.66
CA GLN A 65 29.67 -18.55 -10.93
C GLN A 65 28.57 -18.50 -9.85
N TRP A 66 27.47 -17.86 -10.20
CA TRP A 66 26.30 -17.73 -9.34
C TRP A 66 25.60 -19.09 -9.15
N ARG A 67 25.22 -19.40 -7.92
CA ARG A 67 24.58 -20.67 -7.53
C ARG A 67 23.06 -20.54 -7.44
N LEU A 68 22.56 -19.34 -7.16
CA LEU A 68 21.13 -19.10 -7.01
C LEU A 68 20.38 -19.15 -8.37
N PRO A 69 19.16 -19.70 -8.40
CA PRO A 69 18.35 -19.75 -9.61
C PRO A 69 17.92 -18.34 -10.04
N ALA A 70 17.84 -18.14 -11.36
CA ALA A 70 17.26 -16.92 -11.92
C ALA A 70 15.75 -16.91 -11.70
N VAL A 71 15.22 -15.76 -11.29
CA VAL A 71 13.78 -15.53 -11.17
C VAL A 71 13.18 -15.47 -12.58
N THR A 72 12.15 -16.29 -12.80
CA THR A 72 11.43 -16.34 -14.08
C THR A 72 10.52 -15.12 -14.23
N ILE A 73 10.41 -14.64 -15.46
CA ILE A 73 9.64 -13.45 -15.84
C ILE A 73 8.64 -13.87 -16.92
N PRO A 74 7.41 -13.32 -16.96
CA PRO A 74 6.43 -13.69 -17.98
C PRO A 74 6.95 -13.51 -19.41
N ASP A 75 6.67 -14.48 -20.28
CA ASP A 75 7.10 -14.53 -21.69
C ASP A 75 6.25 -13.64 -22.61
N ASN A 76 5.89 -12.45 -22.16
CA ASN A 76 5.17 -11.46 -22.97
C ASN A 76 6.12 -10.31 -23.34
N LEU A 77 6.57 -10.28 -24.60
CA LEU A 77 7.52 -9.29 -25.10
C LEU A 77 7.03 -7.84 -24.96
N ARG A 78 5.72 -7.61 -25.12
CA ARG A 78 5.13 -6.26 -24.99
C ARG A 78 5.22 -5.79 -23.54
N LEU A 79 4.84 -6.66 -22.60
CA LEU A 79 4.94 -6.40 -21.16
C LEU A 79 6.40 -6.21 -20.74
N GLN A 80 7.30 -7.09 -21.13
CA GLN A 80 8.74 -6.98 -20.82
C GLN A 80 9.31 -5.64 -21.32
N THR A 81 8.94 -5.22 -22.53
CA THR A 81 9.37 -3.93 -23.09
C THR A 81 8.80 -2.75 -22.29
N ALA A 82 7.54 -2.81 -21.90
CA ALA A 82 6.89 -1.78 -21.10
C ALA A 82 7.51 -1.66 -19.69
N VAL A 83 7.78 -2.80 -19.03
CA VAL A 83 8.47 -2.86 -17.73
C VAL A 83 9.89 -2.30 -17.83
N ALA A 84 10.66 -2.73 -18.83
CA ALA A 84 12.02 -2.22 -19.03
C ALA A 84 12.03 -0.71 -19.30
N ARG A 85 11.06 -0.20 -20.06
CA ARG A 85 10.89 1.25 -20.28
C ARG A 85 10.54 1.98 -18.98
N LEU A 86 9.64 1.44 -18.16
CA LEU A 86 9.30 2.01 -16.86
C LEU A 86 10.54 2.13 -15.96
N VAL A 87 11.36 1.07 -15.88
CA VAL A 87 12.59 1.05 -15.09
C VAL A 87 13.57 2.14 -15.55
N VAL A 88 13.74 2.31 -16.87
CA VAL A 88 14.59 3.36 -17.45
C VAL A 88 14.01 4.75 -17.21
N GLN A 89 12.69 4.91 -17.34
CA GLN A 89 12.01 6.19 -17.09
C GLN A 89 12.18 6.60 -15.63
N LYS A 90 11.99 5.68 -14.67
CA LYS A 90 12.22 5.94 -13.23
C LYS A 90 13.64 6.46 -12.98
N GLN A 91 14.66 5.79 -13.53
CA GLN A 91 16.06 6.23 -13.40
C GLN A 91 16.31 7.64 -13.94
N ARG A 92 15.72 7.97 -15.10
CA ARG A 92 15.83 9.33 -15.66
C ARG A 92 15.16 10.36 -14.77
N ILE A 93 14.00 10.03 -14.19
CA ILE A 93 13.32 10.93 -13.28
C ILE A 93 14.17 11.15 -12.01
N ASP A 94 14.75 10.10 -11.43
CA ASP A 94 15.65 10.26 -10.27
C ASP A 94 16.86 11.15 -10.59
N ALA A 95 17.42 11.02 -11.80
CA ALA A 95 18.55 11.86 -12.22
C ALA A 95 18.13 13.34 -12.31
N ILE A 96 16.97 13.63 -12.90
CA ILE A 96 16.41 14.98 -13.00
C ILE A 96 16.13 15.57 -11.62
N VAL A 97 15.53 14.79 -10.71
CA VAL A 97 15.24 15.20 -9.33
C VAL A 97 16.53 15.49 -8.57
N ARG A 98 17.57 14.68 -8.74
CA ARG A 98 18.89 14.90 -8.12
C ARG A 98 19.55 16.20 -8.59
N GLU A 99 19.35 16.57 -9.85
CA GLU A 99 19.86 17.81 -10.43
C GLU A 99 19.08 19.05 -9.96
N GLY A 100 18.00 18.89 -9.18
CA GLY A 100 17.12 19.99 -8.74
C GLY A 100 16.36 20.63 -9.90
N GLN A 101 16.19 19.89 -11.00
CA GLN A 101 15.48 20.36 -12.18
C GLN A 101 14.01 19.98 -12.07
N LEU A 102 13.13 20.89 -12.55
CA LEU A 102 11.69 20.67 -12.61
C LEU A 102 11.02 20.53 -11.22
N ASP A 103 11.61 21.15 -10.20
CA ASP A 103 11.01 21.27 -8.86
C ASP A 103 9.60 21.84 -8.95
N GLY A 104 8.63 21.14 -8.34
CA GLY A 104 7.20 21.49 -8.37
C GLY A 104 6.39 20.90 -9.53
N LEU A 105 7.02 20.25 -10.52
CA LEU A 105 6.29 19.51 -11.58
C LEU A 105 5.99 18.06 -11.21
N TRP A 106 6.73 17.51 -10.26
CA TRP A 106 6.52 16.16 -9.76
C TRP A 106 5.38 16.12 -8.74
N PRO A 107 4.57 15.03 -8.71
CA PRO A 107 3.62 14.82 -7.63
C PRO A 107 4.32 14.93 -6.27
N VAL A 108 3.75 15.71 -5.35
CA VAL A 108 4.32 15.87 -4.00
C VAL A 108 4.41 14.52 -3.27
N SER A 109 3.52 13.58 -3.59
CA SER A 109 3.54 12.21 -3.10
C SER A 109 4.83 11.47 -3.43
N TRP A 110 5.53 11.85 -4.51
CA TRP A 110 6.75 11.17 -4.98
C TRP A 110 8.02 11.66 -4.29
N LEU A 111 8.00 12.87 -3.74
CA LEU A 111 9.19 13.48 -3.17
C LEU A 111 9.49 12.82 -1.82
N GLY A 112 10.58 12.05 -1.77
CA GLY A 112 11.08 11.48 -0.52
C GLY A 112 11.58 12.57 0.44
N LEU A 113 11.66 12.25 1.74
CA LEU A 113 12.18 13.15 2.78
C LEU A 113 13.61 13.63 2.48
N ASP A 114 14.34 12.81 1.72
CA ASP A 114 15.76 12.93 1.40
C ASP A 114 16.03 13.97 0.29
N GLY A 115 15.00 14.35 -0.48
CA GLY A 115 15.08 15.32 -1.59
C GLY A 115 15.98 14.95 -2.77
N ARG A 116 16.66 13.79 -2.74
CA ARG A 116 17.66 13.35 -3.73
C ARG A 116 17.17 12.28 -4.71
N SER A 117 16.04 11.67 -4.40
CA SER A 117 15.39 10.63 -5.19
C SER A 117 13.89 10.58 -4.90
N ILE A 118 13.15 9.95 -5.81
CA ILE A 118 11.74 9.68 -5.61
C ILE A 118 11.58 8.51 -4.64
N ASP A 119 10.63 8.64 -3.70
CA ASP A 119 10.23 7.51 -2.88
C ASP A 119 9.67 6.39 -3.76
N LEU A 120 10.37 5.25 -3.75
CA LEU A 120 10.04 4.11 -4.58
C LEU A 120 8.64 3.57 -4.27
N SER A 121 8.24 3.57 -2.99
CA SER A 121 6.93 3.04 -2.60
C SER A 121 5.80 3.91 -3.15
N ALA A 122 5.89 5.23 -2.97
CA ALA A 122 4.94 6.17 -3.53
C ALA A 122 4.90 6.14 -5.06
N PHE A 123 6.06 6.06 -5.72
CA PHE A 123 6.14 5.89 -7.18
C PHE A 123 5.39 4.64 -7.64
N VAL A 124 5.66 3.49 -7.03
CA VAL A 124 5.00 2.23 -7.38
C VAL A 124 3.49 2.31 -7.17
N GLN A 125 3.02 2.87 -6.05
CA GLN A 125 1.59 3.04 -5.76
C GLN A 125 0.88 3.98 -6.74
N SER A 126 1.59 4.96 -7.29
CA SER A 126 1.05 5.90 -8.27
C SER A 126 1.00 5.36 -9.70
N VAL A 127 1.95 4.48 -10.06
CA VAL A 127 2.03 3.88 -11.40
C VAL A 127 1.15 2.64 -11.48
N LEU A 128 1.13 1.82 -10.44
CA LEU A 128 0.43 0.55 -10.43
C LEU A 128 -0.74 0.59 -9.44
N PRO A 129 -1.99 0.67 -9.95
CA PRO A 129 -3.16 0.68 -9.10
C PRO A 129 -3.38 -0.70 -8.46
N PHE A 130 -4.00 -0.72 -7.28
CA PHE A 130 -4.42 -1.94 -6.56
C PHE A 130 -3.30 -2.95 -6.28
N ILE A 131 -2.05 -2.49 -6.12
CA ILE A 131 -0.98 -3.35 -5.59
C ILE A 131 -1.30 -3.73 -4.14
N PRO A 132 -1.15 -5.01 -3.76
CA PRO A 132 -1.26 -5.42 -2.38
C PRO A 132 -0.11 -4.84 -1.54
N GLU A 133 -0.43 -4.15 -0.44
CA GLU A 133 0.57 -3.49 0.42
C GLU A 133 1.48 -4.49 1.14
N ASN A 134 0.95 -5.67 1.49
CA ASN A 134 1.69 -6.74 2.15
C ASN A 134 1.29 -8.08 1.53
N GLY A 135 2.21 -8.75 0.85
CA GLY A 135 1.97 -10.10 0.34
C GLY A 135 2.39 -11.16 1.33
N GLN A 136 1.51 -12.13 1.60
CA GLN A 136 1.87 -13.45 2.13
C GLN A 136 2.38 -14.35 0.99
N GLY A 137 3.30 -13.81 0.19
CA GLY A 137 3.87 -14.50 -0.96
C GLY A 137 4.81 -15.62 -0.55
N GLN A 138 4.99 -16.62 -1.42
CA GLN A 138 6.10 -17.55 -1.27
C GLN A 138 7.40 -16.76 -1.34
N VAL A 139 8.26 -16.97 -0.35
CA VAL A 139 9.55 -16.29 -0.24
C VAL A 139 10.67 -17.26 -0.56
N ALA A 140 11.51 -16.92 -1.53
CA ALA A 140 12.63 -17.75 -1.96
C ALA A 140 13.87 -16.91 -2.25
N ALA A 141 15.06 -17.48 -2.04
CA ALA A 141 16.29 -16.87 -2.51
C ALA A 141 16.41 -17.06 -4.03
N GLY A 142 16.74 -16.00 -4.76
CA GLY A 142 16.88 -16.05 -6.21
C GLY A 142 17.61 -14.84 -6.77
N ARG A 143 17.95 -14.90 -8.06
CA ARG A 143 18.59 -13.79 -8.77
C ARG A 143 17.57 -13.03 -9.60
N VAL A 144 17.39 -11.76 -9.29
CA VAL A 144 16.51 -10.86 -10.03
C VAL A 144 17.27 -10.16 -11.14
N ASN A 145 16.65 -10.04 -12.31
CA ASN A 145 17.24 -9.35 -13.45
C ASN A 145 17.10 -7.82 -13.28
N LEU A 146 18.21 -7.09 -13.36
CA LEU A 146 18.25 -5.65 -13.10
C LEU A 146 17.54 -4.82 -14.19
N LYS A 147 17.29 -5.41 -15.37
CA LYS A 147 16.48 -4.80 -16.45
C LYS A 147 15.02 -4.60 -16.05
N TYR A 148 14.50 -5.46 -15.18
CA TYR A 148 13.09 -5.46 -14.74
C TYR A 148 12.94 -5.11 -13.25
N THR A 149 14.01 -4.65 -12.63
CA THR A 149 14.04 -4.28 -11.21
C THR A 149 14.12 -2.77 -11.04
N LEU A 150 13.11 -2.19 -10.37
CA LEU A 150 13.17 -0.78 -9.98
C LEU A 150 14.30 -0.57 -8.98
N GLY A 151 14.96 0.57 -9.05
CA GLY A 151 16.07 0.91 -8.17
C GLY A 151 16.08 2.37 -7.82
N ASP A 152 16.96 2.71 -6.89
CA ASP A 152 17.32 4.09 -6.61
C ASP A 152 18.84 4.23 -6.80
N ASP A 153 19.26 5.44 -7.14
CA ASP A 153 20.64 5.85 -7.38
C ASP A 153 21.11 6.84 -6.28
N SER A 154 20.33 7.01 -5.20
CA SER A 154 20.53 8.00 -4.13
C SER A 154 21.78 7.81 -3.26
N ARG A 155 22.21 6.56 -3.02
CA ARG A 155 23.24 6.26 -1.99
C ARG A 155 24.66 6.17 -2.52
N TRP A 156 24.85 5.65 -3.74
CA TRP A 156 26.18 5.31 -4.26
C TRP A 156 26.32 5.76 -5.71
N GLY A 157 27.25 6.67 -5.96
CA GLY A 157 27.77 6.94 -7.30
C GLY A 157 29.11 6.23 -7.52
N ARG A 158 29.41 5.81 -8.75
CA ARG A 158 30.69 5.17 -9.10
C ARG A 158 31.92 6.01 -8.68
N SER A 159 31.85 7.34 -8.81
CA SER A 159 32.92 8.26 -8.42
C SER A 159 33.07 8.49 -6.92
N GLN A 160 32.08 8.10 -6.13
CA GLN A 160 32.05 8.33 -4.68
C GLN A 160 32.55 7.13 -3.88
N VAL A 161 32.78 5.99 -4.54
CA VAL A 161 33.20 4.74 -3.91
C VAL A 161 34.67 4.48 -4.24
N ALA A 162 35.52 4.36 -3.21
CA ALA A 162 36.95 4.14 -3.37
C ALA A 162 37.29 2.81 -4.09
N ARG A 163 36.52 1.75 -3.84
CA ARG A 163 36.68 0.42 -4.48
C ARG A 163 35.34 -0.06 -5.04
N PRO A 164 34.89 0.49 -6.18
CA PRO A 164 33.54 0.24 -6.68
C PRO A 164 33.31 -1.22 -7.10
N ARG A 165 34.34 -1.93 -7.57
CA ARG A 165 34.22 -3.34 -7.97
C ARG A 165 34.06 -4.28 -6.80
N ALA A 166 34.94 -4.19 -5.81
CA ALA A 166 34.83 -4.98 -4.58
C ALA A 166 33.47 -4.78 -3.89
N LEU A 167 32.94 -3.54 -3.93
CA LEU A 167 31.60 -3.26 -3.45
C LEU A 167 30.53 -3.93 -4.31
N ALA A 168 30.64 -3.87 -5.64
CA ALA A 168 29.67 -4.48 -6.57
C ALA A 168 29.63 -6.01 -6.43
N GLU A 169 30.79 -6.65 -6.33
CA GLU A 169 30.90 -8.09 -6.07
C GLU A 169 30.23 -8.46 -4.74
N ARG A 170 30.52 -7.73 -3.66
CA ARG A 170 29.90 -7.96 -2.35
C ARG A 170 28.37 -7.76 -2.36
N LEU A 171 27.88 -6.73 -3.03
CA LEU A 171 26.46 -6.41 -3.10
C LEU A 171 25.67 -7.34 -4.04
N GLY A 172 26.35 -7.91 -5.04
CA GLY A 172 25.77 -8.85 -6.01
C GLY A 172 25.87 -10.33 -5.61
N ALA A 173 26.61 -10.63 -4.54
CA ALA A 173 26.89 -11.99 -4.08
C ALA A 173 25.64 -12.71 -3.52
N ASP A 174 25.62 -14.03 -3.67
CA ASP A 174 24.47 -14.88 -3.34
C ASP A 174 24.11 -14.85 -1.84
N GLU A 175 25.07 -14.55 -0.95
CA GLU A 175 24.81 -14.43 0.48
C GLU A 175 23.85 -13.28 0.81
N ARG A 176 23.69 -12.31 -0.12
CA ARG A 176 22.75 -11.20 0.06
C ARG A 176 21.28 -11.61 -0.01
N ALA A 177 20.97 -12.85 -0.42
CA ALA A 177 19.63 -13.42 -0.38
C ALA A 177 19.32 -14.20 0.92
N ILE A 178 20.31 -14.38 1.80
CA ILE A 178 20.20 -15.24 2.99
C ILE A 178 19.84 -14.41 4.23
N THR A 179 18.74 -14.76 4.89
CA THR A 179 18.28 -14.11 6.12
C THR A 179 19.34 -14.20 7.23
N GLY A 180 19.53 -13.12 7.99
CA GLY A 180 20.51 -13.04 9.09
C GLY A 180 21.93 -12.70 8.65
N LYS A 181 22.22 -12.62 7.33
CA LYS A 181 23.48 -12.05 6.83
C LYS A 181 23.39 -10.52 6.76
N PRO A 182 24.51 -9.80 6.95
CA PRO A 182 24.54 -8.36 6.76
C PRO A 182 24.20 -7.98 5.33
N ASP A 183 23.67 -6.79 5.12
CA ASP A 183 23.29 -6.28 3.80
C ASP A 183 22.31 -7.18 3.04
N LEU A 184 21.34 -7.80 3.71
CA LEU A 184 20.23 -8.52 3.08
C LEU A 184 19.56 -7.64 1.99
N ALA A 185 19.26 -8.26 0.85
CA ALA A 185 18.43 -7.69 -0.21
C ALA A 185 17.08 -8.40 -0.22
N GLU A 186 16.01 -7.60 -0.22
CA GLU A 186 14.64 -8.10 -0.32
C GLU A 186 13.92 -7.42 -1.46
N VAL A 187 13.21 -8.21 -2.26
CA VAL A 187 12.52 -7.77 -3.46
C VAL A 187 11.13 -8.39 -3.51
N SER A 188 10.12 -7.57 -3.76
CA SER A 188 8.79 -8.02 -4.12
C SER A 188 8.70 -8.18 -5.64
N LEU A 189 8.43 -9.40 -6.11
CA LEU A 189 8.15 -9.68 -7.51
C LEU A 189 6.64 -9.59 -7.74
N ILE A 190 6.18 -8.64 -8.55
CA ILE A 190 4.78 -8.63 -9.00
C ILE A 190 4.67 -9.64 -10.14
N SER A 191 4.36 -10.89 -9.79
CA SER A 191 4.55 -12.05 -10.67
C SER A 191 3.87 -11.91 -12.04
N PRO A 192 2.60 -11.47 -12.13
CA PRO A 192 1.94 -11.31 -13.44
C PRO A 192 2.55 -10.23 -14.32
N LEU A 193 3.23 -9.23 -13.73
CA LEU A 193 3.88 -8.14 -14.45
C LEU A 193 5.35 -8.44 -14.75
N GLY A 194 6.00 -9.33 -13.99
CA GLY A 194 7.44 -9.53 -14.06
C GLY A 194 8.25 -8.32 -13.57
N LEU A 195 7.63 -7.45 -12.76
CA LEU A 195 8.26 -6.26 -12.19
C LEU A 195 8.80 -6.56 -10.80
N CYS A 196 10.08 -6.27 -10.57
CA CYS A 196 10.73 -6.40 -9.28
C CYS A 196 10.81 -5.05 -8.56
N VAL A 197 10.31 -4.99 -7.33
CA VAL A 197 10.32 -3.80 -6.47
C VAL A 197 11.15 -4.10 -5.21
N PRO A 198 12.34 -3.51 -5.03
CA PRO A 198 13.13 -3.74 -3.83
C PRO A 198 12.49 -3.09 -2.60
N THR A 199 12.28 -3.90 -1.55
CA THR A 199 11.87 -3.44 -0.22
C THR A 199 13.09 -3.08 0.61
N GLN A 200 14.16 -3.90 0.53
CA GLN A 200 15.45 -3.66 1.17
C GLN A 200 16.58 -3.64 0.14
N GLY A 201 17.49 -2.67 0.28
CA GLY A 201 18.66 -2.56 -0.60
C GLY A 201 18.40 -1.80 -1.90
N LYS A 202 17.36 -0.96 -1.98
CA LYS A 202 16.95 -0.18 -3.16
C LYS A 202 18.11 0.48 -3.92
N SER A 203 19.05 1.08 -3.19
CA SER A 203 20.19 1.81 -3.77
C SER A 203 21.23 0.91 -4.44
N ARG A 204 21.26 -0.39 -4.12
CA ARG A 204 22.23 -1.32 -4.71
C ARG A 204 21.87 -1.66 -6.15
N VAL A 205 20.58 -1.60 -6.50
CA VAL A 205 20.08 -1.86 -7.85
C VAL A 205 20.69 -0.86 -8.83
N GLY A 206 20.65 0.43 -8.48
CA GLY A 206 21.26 1.52 -9.25
C GLY A 206 22.76 1.32 -9.43
N PHE A 207 23.45 1.12 -8.31
CA PHE A 207 24.90 0.91 -8.30
C PHE A 207 25.35 -0.31 -9.11
N LEU A 208 24.72 -1.47 -8.92
CA LEU A 208 25.05 -2.68 -9.68
C LEU A 208 24.81 -2.50 -11.18
N ARG A 209 23.77 -1.76 -11.57
CA ARG A 209 23.52 -1.42 -12.97
C ARG A 209 24.59 -0.51 -13.55
N GLN A 210 25.04 0.50 -12.81
CA GLN A 210 26.17 1.38 -13.21
C GLN A 210 27.47 0.60 -13.38
N MET A 211 27.63 -0.51 -12.64
CA MET A 211 28.77 -1.41 -12.72
C MET A 211 28.62 -2.51 -13.78
N GLY A 212 27.53 -2.53 -14.56
CA GLY A 212 27.32 -3.48 -15.66
C GLY A 212 26.76 -4.84 -15.23
N ALA A 213 26.22 -4.97 -14.02
CA ALA A 213 25.60 -6.22 -13.58
C ALA A 213 24.31 -6.51 -14.37
N ALA A 214 24.09 -7.77 -14.73
CA ALA A 214 22.83 -8.22 -15.33
C ALA A 214 21.79 -8.62 -14.27
N SER A 215 22.23 -9.11 -13.11
CA SER A 215 21.36 -9.62 -12.05
C SER A 215 21.93 -9.35 -10.66
N MET A 216 21.08 -9.42 -9.63
CA MET A 216 21.52 -9.45 -8.23
C MET A 216 20.80 -10.55 -7.45
N ALA A 217 21.46 -11.08 -6.43
CA ALA A 217 20.84 -11.97 -5.46
C ALA A 217 19.92 -11.19 -4.51
N ALA A 218 18.72 -11.71 -4.29
CA ALA A 218 17.77 -11.18 -3.32
C ALA A 218 16.88 -12.29 -2.77
N ARG A 219 16.29 -12.02 -1.61
CA ARG A 219 15.14 -12.75 -1.10
C ARG A 219 13.90 -12.19 -1.79
N VAL A 220 13.22 -13.05 -2.55
CA VAL A 220 12.16 -12.67 -3.47
C VAL A 220 10.82 -13.13 -2.91
N THR A 221 9.92 -12.17 -2.71
CA THR A 221 8.53 -12.43 -2.30
C THR A 221 7.62 -12.25 -3.51
N ALA A 222 6.98 -13.34 -3.94
CA ALA A 222 6.04 -13.30 -5.06
C ALA A 222 4.70 -12.65 -4.65
N LEU A 223 4.32 -11.56 -5.31
CA LEU A 223 3.07 -10.85 -5.13
C LEU A 223 2.12 -11.14 -6.29
N ALA A 224 0.87 -11.45 -5.95
CA ALA A 224 -0.20 -11.50 -6.92
C ALA A 224 -0.56 -10.08 -7.41
N TYR A 225 -1.16 -10.01 -8.60
CA TYR A 225 -1.70 -8.78 -9.16
C TYR A 225 -3.06 -9.10 -9.81
N PRO A 226 -4.03 -8.17 -9.82
CA PRO A 226 -5.31 -8.39 -10.48
C PRO A 226 -5.14 -8.81 -11.94
N SER A 227 -6.05 -9.66 -12.42
CA SER A 227 -6.02 -10.08 -13.82
C SER A 227 -6.37 -8.90 -14.74
N PRO A 228 -5.89 -8.88 -15.99
CA PRO A 228 -6.16 -7.77 -16.91
C PRO A 228 -7.65 -7.52 -17.15
N SER A 229 -8.47 -8.57 -17.13
CA SER A 229 -9.93 -8.50 -17.32
C SER A 229 -10.68 -7.83 -16.16
N GLN A 230 -10.07 -7.78 -14.97
CA GLN A 230 -10.68 -7.13 -13.80
C GLN A 230 -10.40 -5.63 -13.77
N LEU A 231 -9.44 -5.16 -14.56
CA LEU A 231 -9.04 -3.76 -14.63
C LEU A 231 -9.67 -3.10 -15.84
N ALA A 232 -10.30 -1.94 -15.62
CA ALA A 232 -10.83 -1.10 -16.69
C ALA A 232 -10.28 0.32 -16.55
N LEU A 233 -9.81 0.89 -17.67
CA LEU A 233 -9.31 2.26 -17.74
C LEU A 233 -10.36 3.17 -18.34
N TYR A 234 -10.57 4.33 -17.72
CA TYR A 234 -11.47 5.36 -18.20
C TYR A 234 -10.79 6.71 -18.30
N ALA A 235 -10.94 7.38 -19.43
CA ALA A 235 -10.51 8.75 -19.64
C ALA A 235 -11.66 9.71 -19.27
N VAL A 236 -11.38 10.65 -18.37
CA VAL A 236 -12.36 11.62 -17.86
C VAL A 236 -11.73 13.00 -17.78
N ALA A 237 -12.56 14.04 -17.84
CA ALA A 237 -12.10 15.42 -17.72
C ALA A 237 -12.92 16.23 -16.70
N PRO A 238 -12.89 15.86 -15.40
CA PRO A 238 -13.60 16.64 -14.37
C PRO A 238 -13.08 18.08 -14.36
N GLY A 239 -13.98 19.05 -14.52
CA GLY A 239 -13.61 20.47 -14.59
C GLY A 239 -12.65 20.84 -15.72
N GLY A 240 -12.61 20.05 -16.81
CA GLY A 240 -11.76 20.30 -17.97
C GLY A 240 -10.33 19.78 -17.86
N HIS A 241 -9.94 19.16 -16.74
CA HIS A 241 -8.61 18.56 -16.57
C HIS A 241 -8.62 17.09 -16.94
N SER A 242 -7.87 16.70 -17.98
CA SER A 242 -7.73 15.31 -18.40
C SER A 242 -7.14 14.45 -17.28
N GLN A 243 -7.84 13.38 -16.93
CA GLN A 243 -7.45 12.39 -15.93
C GLN A 243 -7.76 10.99 -16.47
N VAL A 244 -7.06 9.99 -15.93
CA VAL A 244 -7.37 8.58 -16.18
C VAL A 244 -7.69 7.92 -14.85
N TRP A 245 -8.81 7.21 -14.81
CA TRP A 245 -9.25 6.44 -13.65
C TRP A 245 -9.16 4.95 -13.97
N CYS A 246 -8.72 4.17 -13.00
CA CYS A 246 -8.68 2.72 -13.06
C CYS A 246 -9.76 2.16 -12.14
N VAL A 247 -10.55 1.22 -12.66
CA VAL A 247 -11.60 0.52 -11.92
C VAL A 247 -11.24 -0.94 -11.81
N LEU A 248 -11.30 -1.49 -10.60
CA LEU A 248 -11.15 -2.91 -10.28
C LEU A 248 -12.51 -3.54 -10.04
N ASP A 249 -12.77 -4.68 -10.69
CA ASP A 249 -13.97 -5.52 -10.54
C ASP A 249 -15.29 -4.73 -10.65
N GLN A 250 -15.30 -3.70 -11.50
CA GLN A 250 -16.42 -2.78 -11.68
C GLN A 250 -16.93 -2.15 -10.37
N ARG A 251 -16.07 -2.02 -9.36
CA ARG A 251 -16.47 -1.57 -8.02
C ARG A 251 -15.54 -0.54 -7.44
N GLN A 252 -14.25 -0.85 -7.33
CA GLN A 252 -13.29 0.04 -6.69
C GLN A 252 -12.65 0.95 -7.75
N LEU A 253 -12.73 2.25 -7.55
CA LEU A 253 -12.09 3.26 -8.39
C LEU A 253 -10.84 3.81 -7.71
N ARG A 254 -9.78 3.97 -8.49
CA ARG A 254 -8.58 4.71 -8.11
C ARG A 254 -8.17 5.66 -9.24
N ARG A 255 -7.79 6.89 -8.89
CA ARG A 255 -7.21 7.85 -9.85
C ARG A 255 -5.75 7.49 -10.14
N LEU A 256 -5.35 7.52 -11.41
CA LEU A 256 -3.95 7.33 -11.81
C LEU A 256 -3.25 8.69 -11.84
N GLU A 257 -2.36 8.95 -10.89
CA GLU A 257 -1.57 10.19 -10.83
C GLU A 257 -0.59 10.26 -12.00
N ALA A 258 0.10 9.17 -12.31
CA ALA A 258 1.05 9.07 -13.42
C ALA A 258 0.51 8.22 -14.57
N HIS A 259 -0.67 8.58 -15.08
CA HIS A 259 -1.32 7.86 -16.17
C HIS A 259 -0.42 7.68 -17.41
N TRP A 260 0.52 8.59 -17.67
CA TRP A 260 1.49 8.51 -18.76
C TRP A 260 2.54 7.39 -18.58
N LEU A 261 2.75 6.90 -17.36
CA LEU A 261 3.54 5.70 -17.06
C LEU A 261 2.64 4.46 -16.93
N SER A 262 1.50 4.61 -16.26
CA SER A 262 0.58 3.50 -15.96
C SER A 262 -0.06 2.92 -17.21
N VAL A 263 -0.57 3.76 -18.12
CA VAL A 263 -1.35 3.29 -19.29
C VAL A 263 -0.49 2.42 -20.23
N PRO A 264 0.73 2.82 -20.65
CA PRO A 264 1.57 1.95 -21.48
C PRO A 264 1.91 0.61 -20.83
N LEU A 265 2.11 0.61 -19.50
CA LEU A 265 2.40 -0.60 -18.73
C LEU A 265 1.19 -1.54 -18.67
N LEU A 266 0.02 -1.01 -18.31
CA LEU A 266 -1.23 -1.77 -18.22
C LEU A 266 -1.68 -2.28 -19.60
N ASN A 267 -1.51 -1.48 -20.66
CA ASN A 267 -1.76 -1.93 -22.03
C ASN A 267 -0.81 -3.07 -22.43
N GLY A 268 0.47 -2.99 -22.04
CA GLY A 268 1.44 -4.08 -22.23
C GLY A 268 1.08 -5.36 -21.47
N TYR A 269 0.47 -5.21 -20.29
CA TYR A 269 -0.07 -6.31 -19.49
C TYR A 269 -1.34 -6.95 -20.10
N GLY A 270 -2.07 -6.21 -20.93
CA GLY A 270 -3.28 -6.69 -21.62
C GLY A 270 -4.57 -6.00 -21.19
N VAL A 271 -4.49 -4.92 -20.41
CA VAL A 271 -5.64 -4.05 -20.11
C VAL A 271 -6.00 -3.25 -21.36
N ALA A 272 -7.29 -3.08 -21.61
CA ALA A 272 -7.75 -2.30 -22.76
C ALA A 272 -7.43 -0.80 -22.60
N GLU A 273 -7.31 -0.11 -23.73
CA GLU A 273 -7.08 1.34 -23.75
C GLU A 273 -8.18 2.12 -23.00
N PRO A 274 -7.87 3.32 -22.48
CA PRO A 274 -8.83 4.14 -21.76
C PRO A 274 -10.10 4.42 -22.58
N LYS A 275 -11.26 4.05 -22.02
CA LYS A 275 -12.58 4.26 -22.61
C LYS A 275 -13.25 5.52 -22.07
N PRO A 276 -14.25 6.09 -22.77
CA PRO A 276 -15.07 7.15 -22.17
C PRO A 276 -15.81 6.64 -20.93
N TRP A 277 -16.06 7.53 -19.98
CA TRP A 277 -16.82 7.22 -18.78
C TRP A 277 -18.26 6.82 -19.12
N PRO A 278 -18.75 5.65 -18.67
CA PRO A 278 -20.07 5.19 -19.12
C PRO A 278 -21.21 5.87 -18.36
N GLU A 279 -22.32 6.11 -19.05
CA GLU A 279 -23.50 6.80 -18.48
C GLU A 279 -24.17 6.03 -17.34
N SER A 280 -23.98 4.70 -17.27
CA SER A 280 -24.53 3.86 -16.20
C SER A 280 -23.85 4.08 -14.84
N TRP A 281 -22.70 4.77 -14.83
CA TRP A 281 -21.92 5.03 -13.63
C TRP A 281 -22.32 6.35 -12.98
N PRO A 282 -21.96 6.57 -11.70
CA PRO A 282 -22.14 7.87 -11.06
C PRO A 282 -21.54 9.01 -11.91
N PRO A 283 -22.14 10.21 -11.90
CA PRO A 283 -21.61 11.37 -12.61
C PRO A 283 -20.14 11.66 -12.26
N VAL A 284 -19.36 12.07 -13.26
CA VAL A 284 -17.92 12.30 -13.15
C VAL A 284 -17.61 13.31 -12.03
N GLU A 285 -18.41 14.36 -11.89
CA GLU A 285 -18.26 15.40 -10.88
C GLU A 285 -18.45 14.84 -9.46
N ALA A 286 -19.44 13.96 -9.27
CA ALA A 286 -19.69 13.34 -7.98
C ALA A 286 -18.56 12.38 -7.57
N VAL A 287 -18.01 11.62 -8.53
CA VAL A 287 -16.84 10.76 -8.31
C VAL A 287 -15.60 11.60 -8.00
N ALA A 288 -15.37 12.67 -8.75
CA ALA A 288 -14.24 13.57 -8.53
C ALA A 288 -14.30 14.24 -7.14
N GLN A 289 -15.50 14.65 -6.71
CA GLN A 289 -15.71 15.16 -5.36
C GLN A 289 -15.45 14.08 -4.31
N ALA A 290 -15.96 12.86 -4.48
CA ALA A 290 -15.71 11.75 -3.55
C ALA A 290 -14.20 11.45 -3.42
N LEU A 291 -13.47 11.45 -4.54
CA LEU A 291 -12.01 11.30 -4.53
C LEU A 291 -11.30 12.44 -3.79
N ALA A 292 -11.79 13.68 -3.90
CA ALA A 292 -11.24 14.82 -3.17
C ALA A 292 -11.57 14.81 -1.67
N GLU A 293 -12.71 14.22 -1.29
CA GLU A 293 -13.15 14.01 0.10
C GLU A 293 -12.37 12.88 0.78
N CYS A 294 -11.85 11.91 0.03
CA CYS A 294 -10.97 10.85 0.51
C CYS A 294 -9.60 11.41 0.95
N ARG A 295 -9.57 12.09 2.11
CA ARG A 295 -8.35 12.53 2.78
C ARG A 295 -7.98 11.52 3.87
N GLY A 296 -7.12 10.56 3.55
CA GLY A 296 -6.63 9.53 4.47
C GLY A 296 -5.15 9.22 4.26
N LYS A 297 -4.58 8.37 5.12
CA LYS A 297 -3.17 7.92 5.07
C LYS A 297 -2.88 6.90 3.95
N GLY A 298 -3.66 6.88 2.88
CA GLY A 298 -3.52 5.94 1.77
C GLY A 298 -3.97 6.55 0.45
N VAL A 299 -3.71 5.84 -0.65
CA VAL A 299 -4.13 6.27 -1.99
C VAL A 299 -5.66 6.35 -2.03
N PRO A 300 -6.27 7.45 -2.49
CA PRO A 300 -7.72 7.63 -2.44
C PRO A 300 -8.42 6.60 -3.33
N GLU A 301 -9.25 5.77 -2.70
CA GLU A 301 -10.10 4.79 -3.35
C GLU A 301 -11.57 5.07 -3.08
N VAL A 302 -12.40 4.90 -4.11
CA VAL A 302 -13.84 5.11 -4.03
C VAL A 302 -14.56 3.84 -4.44
N ASP A 303 -15.45 3.33 -3.58
CA ASP A 303 -16.39 2.27 -3.96
C ASP A 303 -17.56 2.90 -4.73
N LEU A 304 -17.65 2.57 -6.01
CA LEU A 304 -18.61 3.11 -6.96
C LEU A 304 -20.04 2.63 -6.68
N ALA A 305 -20.19 1.41 -6.16
CA ALA A 305 -21.48 0.88 -5.73
C ALA A 305 -21.96 1.56 -4.45
N ALA A 306 -21.05 1.84 -3.52
CA ALA A 306 -21.39 2.62 -2.33
C ALA A 306 -21.75 4.07 -2.69
N LEU A 307 -21.03 4.67 -3.64
CA LEU A 307 -21.30 6.03 -4.13
C LEU A 307 -22.65 6.11 -4.85
N SER A 308 -22.97 5.15 -5.74
CA SER A 308 -24.26 5.13 -6.43
C SER A 308 -25.43 4.98 -5.45
N GLN A 309 -25.28 4.13 -4.42
CA GLN A 309 -26.26 4.01 -3.34
C GLN A 309 -26.40 5.31 -2.54
N ARG A 310 -25.28 6.00 -2.25
CA ARG A 310 -25.30 7.29 -1.55
C ARG A 310 -26.05 8.35 -2.37
N LEU A 311 -25.72 8.48 -3.65
CA LEU A 311 -26.40 9.43 -4.56
C LEU A 311 -27.88 9.10 -4.73
N THR A 312 -28.24 7.82 -4.81
CA THR A 312 -29.65 7.40 -4.88
C THR A 312 -30.39 7.78 -3.59
N ARG A 313 -29.78 7.60 -2.42
CA ARG A 313 -30.37 8.03 -1.13
C ARG A 313 -30.53 9.54 -1.06
N GLU A 314 -29.56 10.31 -1.55
CA GLU A 314 -29.62 11.77 -1.62
C GLU A 314 -30.71 12.24 -2.59
N ALA A 315 -30.85 11.61 -3.76
CA ALA A 315 -31.88 11.91 -4.75
C ALA A 315 -33.30 11.55 -4.25
N LEU A 316 -33.44 10.47 -3.47
CA LEU A 316 -34.68 10.09 -2.81
C LEU A 316 -35.03 10.98 -1.60
N GLY A 317 -34.25 12.04 -1.34
CA GLY A 317 -34.50 12.96 -0.24
C GLY A 317 -34.27 12.36 1.15
N MET A 318 -33.61 11.19 1.26
CA MET A 318 -33.30 10.55 2.54
C MET A 318 -32.13 11.27 3.24
N ARG A 319 -32.37 12.51 3.68
CA ARG A 319 -31.46 13.24 4.56
C ARG A 319 -31.69 12.77 5.99
N TRP A 320 -30.61 12.33 6.65
CA TRP A 320 -30.61 12.22 8.10
C TRP A 320 -30.52 13.62 8.68
N VAL A 321 -31.66 14.22 9.00
CA VAL A 321 -31.73 15.51 9.65
C VAL A 321 -31.62 15.29 11.16
N SER A 322 -30.78 16.08 11.84
CA SER A 322 -30.80 16.17 13.31
C SER A 322 -32.06 16.93 13.71
N THR A 323 -33.19 16.23 13.77
CA THR A 323 -34.45 16.81 14.26
C THR A 323 -34.48 16.82 15.77
N ASN A 324 -35.02 17.91 16.33
CA ASN A 324 -35.31 17.98 17.75
C ASN A 324 -36.40 16.94 18.09
N LEU A 325 -36.27 16.23 19.22
CA LEU A 325 -37.17 15.13 19.58
C LEU A 325 -38.65 15.55 19.65
N LEU A 326 -38.92 16.84 19.88
CA LEU A 326 -40.26 17.44 19.85
C LEU A 326 -40.91 17.47 18.45
N GLN A 327 -40.12 17.39 17.38
CA GLN A 327 -40.61 17.32 15.99
C GLN A 327 -40.92 15.89 15.55
N MET A 328 -40.51 14.87 16.31
CA MET A 328 -40.84 13.48 16.03
C MET A 328 -42.28 13.19 16.45
N ARG A 329 -43.23 13.37 15.52
CA ARG A 329 -44.69 13.21 15.74
C ARG A 329 -45.11 11.84 16.29
N ASN A 330 -44.24 10.83 16.22
CA ASN A 330 -44.50 9.46 16.66
C ASN A 330 -43.59 9.00 17.82
N TRP A 331 -42.93 9.92 18.54
CA TRP A 331 -42.14 9.52 19.69
C TRP A 331 -43.05 9.11 20.85
N VAL A 332 -43.06 7.81 21.17
CA VAL A 332 -43.71 7.28 22.37
C VAL A 332 -42.68 7.31 23.50
N PRO A 333 -42.86 8.14 24.55
CA PRO A 333 -41.94 8.14 25.68
C PRO A 333 -41.90 6.74 26.28
N ARG A 334 -40.70 6.20 26.53
CA ARG A 334 -40.55 4.97 27.31
C ARG A 334 -40.87 5.27 28.77
N TRP A 335 -42.16 5.44 29.08
CA TRP A 335 -42.68 5.84 30.38
C TRP A 335 -42.14 5.00 31.52
N ARG A 336 -41.89 3.70 31.30
CA ARG A 336 -41.31 2.80 32.29
C ARG A 336 -39.90 3.24 32.74
N PHE A 337 -39.08 3.73 31.81
CA PHE A 337 -37.72 4.23 32.08
C PHE A 337 -37.75 5.61 32.75
N PHE A 338 -38.66 6.48 32.33
CA PHE A 338 -38.88 7.77 32.97
C PHE A 338 -39.38 7.60 34.41
N LEU A 339 -40.40 6.76 34.64
CA LEU A 339 -40.87 6.45 35.99
C LEU A 339 -39.78 5.78 36.83
N SER A 340 -38.99 4.86 36.29
CA SER A 340 -37.92 4.22 37.06
C SER A 340 -36.83 5.22 37.47
N SER A 341 -36.50 6.20 36.64
CA SER A 341 -35.50 7.23 36.99
C SER A 341 -36.07 8.30 37.93
N PHE A 342 -37.33 8.69 37.75
CA PHE A 342 -37.95 9.78 38.53
C PHE A 342 -38.43 9.32 39.90
N ILE A 343 -38.85 8.06 40.03
CA ILE A 343 -39.35 7.47 41.28
C ILE A 343 -38.29 6.57 41.91
N GLY A 344 -37.63 5.72 41.11
CA GLY A 344 -36.71 4.72 41.63
C GLY A 344 -35.43 5.31 42.21
N LEU A 345 -34.86 6.35 41.57
CA LEU A 345 -33.62 6.99 42.00
C LEU A 345 -33.78 7.75 43.35
N PRO A 346 -34.82 8.58 43.57
CA PRO A 346 -35.06 9.18 44.88
C PRO A 346 -35.43 8.16 45.96
N VAL A 347 -36.20 7.11 45.64
CA VAL A 347 -36.51 6.04 46.61
C VAL A 347 -35.24 5.29 47.02
N LEU A 348 -34.35 4.97 46.07
CA LEU A 348 -33.08 4.32 46.36
C LEU A 348 -32.17 5.20 47.23
N PHE A 349 -32.08 6.50 46.93
CA PHE A 349 -31.30 7.45 47.73
C PHE A 349 -31.88 7.62 49.14
N LEU A 350 -33.21 7.62 49.27
CA LEU A 350 -33.88 7.69 50.57
C LEU A 350 -33.65 6.43 51.40
N LEU A 351 -33.69 5.24 50.78
CA LEU A 351 -33.34 3.98 51.43
C LEU A 351 -31.88 3.94 51.88
N LEU A 352 -30.94 4.38 51.03
CA LEU A 352 -29.53 4.50 51.39
C LEU A 352 -29.30 5.48 52.55
N ALA A 353 -30.00 6.62 52.56
CA ALA A 353 -29.92 7.62 53.62
C ALA A 353 -30.48 7.10 54.95
N MET A 354 -31.61 6.38 54.93
CA MET A 354 -32.18 5.75 56.12
C MET A 354 -31.24 4.68 56.71
N LEU A 355 -30.54 3.92 55.86
CA LEU A 355 -29.60 2.90 56.30
C LEU A 355 -28.32 3.51 56.92
N ALA A 356 -27.88 4.67 56.42
CA ALA A 356 -26.64 5.30 56.84
C ALA A 356 -26.76 6.17 58.10
N LEU A 357 -27.92 6.82 58.36
CA LEU A 357 -28.11 7.70 59.54
C LEU A 357 -29.49 7.52 60.21
N PRO A 358 -29.64 6.56 61.15
CA PRO A 358 -30.94 6.17 61.72
C PRO A 358 -31.60 7.19 62.68
N ARG A 359 -31.01 8.37 62.92
CA ARG A 359 -31.55 9.40 63.83
C ARG A 359 -31.61 10.83 63.28
N ALA A 360 -31.28 11.04 62.00
CA ALA A 360 -31.27 12.37 61.40
C ALA A 360 -32.38 12.50 60.35
N ILE A 361 -33.58 12.87 60.78
CA ILE A 361 -34.74 13.10 59.90
C ILE A 361 -34.43 14.19 58.87
N GLU A 362 -33.60 15.17 59.24
CA GLU A 362 -33.15 16.25 58.37
C GLU A 362 -32.23 15.74 57.23
N ALA A 363 -31.36 14.76 57.50
CA ALA A 363 -30.48 14.18 56.48
C ALA A 363 -31.27 13.34 55.45
N ALA A 364 -32.33 12.66 55.90
CA ALA A 364 -33.22 11.90 55.03
C ALA A 364 -34.02 12.82 54.08
N ALA A 365 -34.48 13.98 54.57
CA ALA A 365 -35.16 14.97 53.75
C ALA A 365 -34.23 15.59 52.68
N VAL A 366 -33.00 15.92 53.05
CA VAL A 366 -32.00 16.48 52.12
C VAL A 366 -31.62 15.45 51.04
N ALA A 367 -31.44 14.18 51.40
CA ALA A 367 -31.16 13.10 50.45
C ALA A 367 -32.32 12.86 49.47
N ALA A 368 -33.57 12.97 49.92
CA ALA A 368 -34.75 12.86 49.07
C ALA A 368 -34.81 13.98 48.02
N ILE A 369 -34.52 15.22 48.44
CA ILE A 369 -34.50 16.39 47.55
C ILE A 369 -33.36 16.28 46.53
N LEU A 370 -32.16 15.84 46.96
CA LEU A 370 -31.03 15.59 46.07
C LEU A 370 -31.29 14.45 45.07
N GLY A 371 -31.90 13.35 45.52
CA GLY A 371 -32.28 12.25 44.65
C GLY A 371 -33.35 12.64 43.64
N PHE A 372 -34.32 13.47 44.04
CA PHE A 372 -35.34 14.01 43.14
C PHE A 372 -34.73 14.99 42.13
N ALA A 373 -33.86 15.90 42.58
CA ALA A 373 -33.16 16.84 41.70
C ALA A 373 -32.27 16.10 40.69
N GLY A 374 -31.51 15.08 41.13
CA GLY A 374 -30.69 14.23 40.25
C GLY A 374 -31.54 13.44 39.25
N GLY A 375 -32.66 12.87 39.70
CA GLY A 375 -33.62 12.18 38.84
C GLY A 375 -34.28 13.10 37.81
N ALA A 376 -34.60 14.33 38.20
CA ALA A 376 -35.18 15.34 37.32
C ALA A 376 -34.18 15.83 36.26
N VAL A 377 -32.92 16.08 36.65
CA VAL A 377 -31.86 16.44 35.70
C VAL A 377 -31.60 15.30 34.71
N ALA A 378 -31.54 14.05 35.17
CA ALA A 378 -31.39 12.89 34.29
C ALA A 378 -32.58 12.76 33.31
N ALA A 379 -33.82 12.91 33.80
CA ALA A 379 -35.01 12.86 32.95
C ALA A 379 -35.08 14.01 31.93
N LEU A 380 -34.60 15.20 32.27
CA LEU A 380 -34.55 16.35 31.36
C LEU A 380 -33.36 16.31 30.39
N ALA A 381 -32.29 15.60 30.72
CA ALA A 381 -31.12 15.43 29.84
C ALA A 381 -31.33 14.32 28.79
N VAL A 382 -32.17 13.32 29.05
CA VAL A 382 -32.44 12.20 28.11
C VAL A 382 -33.05 12.66 26.77
N PRO A 383 -33.98 13.63 26.71
CA PRO A 383 -34.48 14.19 25.45
C PRO A 383 -33.43 14.93 24.61
N TRP A 384 -32.24 15.21 25.15
CA TRP A 384 -31.14 15.83 24.40
C TRP A 384 -30.21 14.82 23.72
N VAL A 385 -30.48 13.52 23.88
CA VAL A 385 -29.81 12.47 23.11
C VAL A 385 -30.37 12.49 21.69
N ILE A 386 -29.60 13.11 20.80
CA ILE A 386 -29.87 13.30 19.37
C ILE A 386 -30.45 12.00 18.76
N ALA A 387 -31.73 12.03 18.42
CA ALA A 387 -32.36 10.94 17.68
C ALA A 387 -32.17 11.19 16.18
N ARG A 388 -31.60 10.21 15.49
CA ARG A 388 -31.46 10.22 14.03
C ARG A 388 -32.73 9.61 13.44
N GLN A 389 -33.53 10.40 12.72
CA GLN A 389 -34.68 9.89 11.97
C GLN A 389 -34.36 9.83 10.47
N ARG A 390 -34.85 8.77 9.84
CA ARG A 390 -34.80 8.55 8.41
C ARG A 390 -36.04 9.20 7.80
N ASP A 391 -35.87 10.33 7.12
CA ASP A 391 -36.97 10.89 6.32
C ASP A 391 -37.19 10.00 5.11
N VAL A 392 -38.44 9.55 4.97
CA VAL A 392 -38.96 8.95 3.74
C VAL A 392 -40.06 9.92 3.33
N ASN A 393 -39.79 10.74 2.31
CA ASN A 393 -40.80 11.61 1.71
C ASN A 393 -41.91 10.78 1.05
#